data_AF-A0A101HQ01-F1
#
_entry.id   AF-A0A101HQ01-F1
#
_cell.length_a   1.000
_cell.length_b   1.000
_cell.length_c   1.000
_cell.angle_alpha   90.00
_cell.angle_beta   90.00
_cell.angle_gamma   90.00
#
_symmetry.space_group_name_H-M   'P 1'
#
loop_
_entity.id
_entity.type
_entity.pdbx_description
1 polymer ?
#
loop_
_entity_poly.entity_id
_entity_poly.type
_entity_poly.pdbx_seq_one_letter_code
_entity_poly.pdbx_strand_id
1 'polypeptide(L)'
;KAEELAIDLGLSLLIISGGRGMYQRFGAVKPPGLKKIVVKHGRATAMREAKRTDIGRILDLYRLKPVRYIRSFSDFEKIFSTGYAVARKTKTYINDRAYITVVEKETGNHVVEYGGSSKDVISLTRSFIEKEGLEECTIIADRLFRSEESLPCEFPGTAKVISKRHFFDQMESYFTEVMLSEDYDRFLESAERLSLAELNQEILCCSKFKGLPITLPDYGFDYV
;
A
#
# COMPACT_ATOMS: atom_id res chain seq x y z
N LYS A 1 4.17 -22.07 -16.58
CA LYS A 1 3.00 -21.65 -17.39
C LYS A 1 2.46 -20.27 -17.00
N ALA A 2 1.83 -20.08 -15.84
CA ALA A 2 1.30 -18.75 -15.47
C ALA A 2 2.40 -17.71 -15.22
N GLU A 3 3.49 -18.08 -14.52
CA GLU A 3 4.64 -17.21 -14.28
C GLU A 3 5.40 -16.88 -15.57
N GLU A 4 5.66 -17.87 -16.42
CA GLU A 4 6.30 -17.68 -17.73
C GLU A 4 5.49 -16.70 -18.60
N LEU A 5 4.17 -16.89 -18.69
CA LEU A 5 3.29 -15.97 -19.42
C LEU A 5 3.35 -14.54 -18.83
N ALA A 6 3.39 -14.41 -17.51
CA ALA A 6 3.50 -13.10 -16.87
C ALA A 6 4.82 -12.40 -17.24
N ILE A 7 5.93 -13.14 -17.28
CA ILE A 7 7.24 -12.63 -17.71
C ILE A 7 7.19 -12.22 -19.18
N ASP A 8 6.58 -13.03 -20.05
CA ASP A 8 6.42 -12.73 -21.48
C ASP A 8 5.59 -11.46 -21.72
N LEU A 9 4.64 -11.17 -20.82
CA LEU A 9 3.86 -9.93 -20.81
C LEU A 9 4.62 -8.74 -20.20
N GLY A 10 5.89 -8.91 -19.82
CA GLY A 10 6.74 -7.88 -19.25
C GLY A 10 6.51 -7.59 -17.76
N LEU A 11 5.80 -8.48 -17.04
CA LEU A 11 5.59 -8.33 -15.60
C LEU A 11 6.86 -8.72 -14.83
N SER A 12 7.22 -7.92 -13.83
CA SER A 12 8.41 -8.12 -13.01
C SER A 12 8.12 -8.58 -11.59
N LEU A 13 6.94 -8.25 -11.06
CA LEU A 13 6.54 -8.46 -9.67
C LEU A 13 5.12 -9.04 -9.63
N LEU A 14 4.92 -10.06 -8.79
CA LEU A 14 3.61 -10.55 -8.40
C LEU A 14 3.33 -10.14 -6.95
N ILE A 15 2.14 -9.61 -6.71
CA ILE A 15 1.56 -9.39 -5.39
C ILE A 15 0.36 -10.34 -5.28
N ILE A 16 0.39 -11.23 -4.29
CA ILE A 16 -0.51 -12.36 -4.20
C ILE A 16 -1.26 -12.30 -2.87
N SER A 17 -2.59 -12.30 -2.92
CA SER A 17 -3.41 -12.39 -1.72
C SER A 17 -3.26 -13.78 -1.08
N GLY A 18 -3.02 -13.82 0.23
CA GLY A 18 -2.82 -15.04 0.99
C GLY A 18 -1.38 -15.27 1.45
N GLY A 19 -1.23 -15.58 2.74
CA GLY A 19 0.05 -15.82 3.40
C GLY A 19 0.31 -17.30 3.76
N ARG A 20 -0.56 -18.23 3.34
CA ARG A 20 -0.34 -19.67 3.61
C ARG A 20 0.86 -20.14 2.79
N GLY A 21 1.74 -20.95 3.38
CA GLY A 21 3.09 -21.27 2.86
C GLY A 21 3.18 -21.93 1.47
N MET A 22 2.07 -22.09 0.75
CA MET A 22 2.06 -22.53 -0.65
C MET A 22 2.89 -21.61 -1.54
N TYR A 23 2.66 -20.29 -1.52
CA TYR A 23 3.41 -19.36 -2.38
C TYR A 23 4.88 -19.22 -1.97
N GLN A 24 5.17 -19.40 -0.69
CA GLN A 24 6.54 -19.37 -0.16
C GLN A 24 7.40 -20.52 -0.70
N ARG A 25 6.79 -21.69 -0.96
CA ARG A 25 7.48 -22.81 -1.62
C ARG A 25 7.91 -22.50 -3.06
N PHE A 26 7.30 -21.50 -3.69
CA PHE A 26 7.65 -21.03 -5.03
C PHE A 26 8.48 -19.73 -5.01
N GLY A 27 9.08 -19.39 -3.86
CA GLY A 27 9.99 -18.26 -3.72
C GLY A 27 9.31 -16.91 -3.48
N ALA A 28 8.00 -16.86 -3.26
CA ALA A 28 7.34 -15.66 -2.77
C ALA A 28 7.69 -15.43 -1.30
N VAL A 29 7.77 -14.18 -0.89
CA VAL A 29 8.07 -13.81 0.49
C VAL A 29 6.90 -13.07 1.11
N LYS A 30 6.87 -12.98 2.44
CA LYS A 30 5.87 -12.19 3.18
C LYS A 30 6.54 -10.90 3.62
N PRO A 31 6.37 -9.79 2.87
CA PRO A 31 7.10 -8.57 3.15
C PRO A 31 6.65 -7.99 4.51
N PRO A 32 7.59 -7.56 5.36
CA PRO A 32 7.26 -6.72 6.50
C PRO A 32 6.88 -5.31 6.01
N GLY A 33 6.31 -4.51 6.91
CA GLY A 33 6.29 -3.06 6.72
C GLY A 33 4.98 -2.46 6.26
N LEU A 34 3.85 -3.06 6.65
CA LEU A 34 2.69 -2.24 6.96
C LEU A 34 2.80 -1.74 8.40
N LYS A 35 2.14 -0.61 8.66
CA LYS A 35 2.01 0.02 9.97
C LYS A 35 0.55 -0.03 10.36
N LYS A 36 0.30 -0.44 11.61
CA LYS A 36 -0.97 -0.24 12.29
C LYS A 36 -0.85 1.03 13.14
N ILE A 37 -1.70 2.01 12.85
CA ILE A 37 -1.70 3.30 13.54
C ILE A 37 -3.05 3.44 14.25
N VAL A 38 -3.02 3.57 15.57
CA VAL A 38 -4.23 3.79 16.36
C VAL A 38 -4.43 5.29 16.51
N VAL A 39 -5.47 5.81 15.88
CA VAL A 39 -5.85 7.22 15.97
C VAL A 39 -6.87 7.39 17.07
N LYS A 40 -6.58 8.27 18.02
CA LYS A 40 -7.49 8.69 19.09
C LYS A 40 -8.01 10.09 18.83
N HIS A 41 -8.93 10.56 19.68
CA HIS A 41 -9.41 11.94 19.68
C HIS A 41 -8.28 12.97 19.60
N GLY A 42 -8.59 14.11 18.98
CA GLY A 42 -7.66 15.23 18.85
C GLY A 42 -8.24 16.29 17.91
N ARG A 43 -7.38 17.16 17.38
CA ARG A 43 -7.80 18.24 16.48
C ARG A 43 -8.48 17.68 15.21
N ALA A 44 -9.79 17.86 15.15
CA ALA A 44 -10.63 17.54 14.01
C ALA A 44 -10.59 18.64 12.93
N THR A 45 -11.03 18.27 11.74
CA THR A 45 -11.17 19.12 10.55
C THR A 45 -12.57 18.98 9.95
N ALA A 46 -12.97 19.94 9.11
CA ALA A 46 -14.23 19.82 8.38
C ALA A 46 -14.22 18.55 7.50
N MET A 47 -15.33 17.84 7.48
CA MET A 47 -15.50 16.57 6.81
C MET A 47 -16.95 16.41 6.34
N ARG A 48 -17.13 15.73 5.20
CA ARG A 48 -18.43 15.22 4.77
C ARG A 48 -18.29 13.83 4.16
N GLU A 49 -19.40 13.12 4.07
CA GLU A 49 -19.46 11.87 3.32
C GLU A 49 -19.24 12.14 1.83
N ALA A 50 -18.46 11.27 1.19
CA ALA A 50 -18.15 11.35 -0.23
C ALA A 50 -19.30 10.80 -1.06
N LYS A 51 -19.53 11.41 -2.21
CA LYS A 51 -20.52 11.01 -3.21
C LYS A 51 -19.82 10.56 -4.48
N ARG A 52 -20.55 9.92 -5.38
CA ARG A 52 -20.02 9.52 -6.70
C ARG A 52 -19.45 10.70 -7.49
N THR A 53 -20.02 11.90 -7.35
CA THR A 53 -19.50 13.13 -7.98
C THR A 53 -18.12 13.55 -7.46
N ASP A 54 -17.65 13.01 -6.33
CA ASP A 54 -16.35 13.32 -5.74
C ASP A 54 -15.22 12.43 -6.25
N ILE A 55 -15.50 11.42 -7.08
CA ILE A 55 -14.50 10.45 -7.53
C ILE A 55 -13.28 11.11 -8.17
N GLY A 56 -13.48 12.15 -9.00
CA GLY A 56 -12.38 12.90 -9.58
C GLY A 56 -11.45 13.48 -8.50
N ARG A 57 -12.04 14.07 -7.45
CA ARG A 57 -11.27 14.63 -6.33
C ARG A 57 -10.59 13.53 -5.50
N ILE A 58 -11.27 12.42 -5.26
CA ILE A 58 -10.70 11.26 -4.56
C ILE A 58 -9.47 10.75 -5.32
N LEU A 59 -9.56 10.63 -6.65
CA LEU A 59 -8.45 10.20 -7.50
C LEU A 59 -7.27 11.18 -7.44
N ASP A 60 -7.52 12.49 -7.45
CA ASP A 60 -6.46 13.49 -7.29
C ASP A 60 -5.71 13.31 -5.97
N LEU A 61 -6.44 13.09 -4.87
CA LEU A 61 -5.87 12.83 -3.56
C LEU A 61 -5.15 11.48 -3.47
N TYR A 62 -5.68 10.45 -4.12
CA TYR A 62 -5.09 9.11 -4.20
C TYR A 62 -3.75 9.14 -4.93
N ARG A 63 -3.66 9.94 -6.00
CA ARG A 63 -2.44 10.09 -6.81
C ARG A 63 -1.27 10.70 -6.04
N LEU A 64 -1.53 11.36 -4.90
CA LEU A 64 -0.49 11.87 -4.01
C LEU A 64 0.18 10.75 -3.19
N LYS A 65 -0.39 9.54 -3.14
CA LYS A 65 0.27 8.41 -2.46
C LYS A 65 1.50 7.98 -3.26
N PRO A 66 2.68 7.89 -2.62
CA PRO A 66 3.92 7.53 -3.31
C PRO A 66 3.87 6.09 -3.84
N VAL A 67 3.30 5.17 -3.06
CA VAL A 67 3.12 3.77 -3.45
C VAL A 67 1.64 3.43 -3.47
N ARG A 68 1.14 3.00 -4.64
CA ARG A 68 -0.27 2.75 -4.90
C ARG A 68 -0.45 1.89 -6.15
N TYR A 69 -1.62 1.29 -6.30
CA TYR A 69 -2.04 0.71 -7.57
C TYR A 69 -2.42 1.81 -8.56
N ILE A 70 -2.09 1.63 -9.83
CA ILE A 70 -2.54 2.56 -10.88
C ILE A 70 -3.95 2.13 -11.28
N ARG A 71 -4.95 2.96 -10.96
CA ARG A 71 -6.35 2.72 -11.30
C ARG A 71 -6.82 3.74 -12.34
N SER A 72 -7.53 3.28 -13.36
CA SER A 72 -8.24 4.20 -14.25
C SER A 72 -9.42 4.85 -13.52
N PHE A 73 -9.94 5.96 -14.04
CA PHE A 73 -11.15 6.57 -13.49
C PHE A 73 -12.32 5.56 -13.46
N SER A 74 -12.49 4.79 -14.53
CA SER A 74 -13.58 3.81 -14.64
C SER A 74 -13.45 2.69 -13.62
N ASP A 75 -12.25 2.17 -13.38
CA ASP A 75 -12.03 1.11 -12.39
C ASP A 75 -12.28 1.62 -10.98
N PHE A 76 -11.79 2.82 -10.67
CA PHE A 76 -12.03 3.45 -9.37
C PHE A 76 -13.51 3.71 -9.15
N GLU A 77 -14.22 4.23 -10.16
CA GLU A 77 -15.66 4.48 -10.09
C GLU A 77 -16.45 3.19 -9.85
N LYS A 78 -16.11 2.10 -10.56
CA LYS A 78 -16.75 0.80 -10.37
C LYS A 78 -16.57 0.31 -8.93
N ILE A 79 -15.34 0.32 -8.42
CA ILE A 79 -15.05 -0.17 -7.07
C ILE A 79 -15.75 0.70 -6.02
N PHE A 80 -15.63 2.03 -6.13
CA PHE A 80 -16.30 2.96 -5.22
C PHE A 80 -17.83 2.76 -5.20
N SER A 81 -18.43 2.54 -6.38
CA SER A 81 -19.88 2.37 -6.52
C SER A 81 -20.39 1.06 -5.92
N THR A 82 -19.53 0.07 -5.65
CA THR A 82 -19.94 -1.13 -4.94
C THR A 82 -20.36 -0.81 -3.51
N GLY A 83 -19.71 0.18 -2.87
CA GLY A 83 -19.86 0.47 -1.44
C GLY A 83 -19.25 -0.62 -0.54
N TYR A 84 -18.34 -1.44 -1.07
CA TYR A 84 -17.65 -2.49 -0.33
C TYR A 84 -16.13 -2.42 -0.55
N ALA A 85 -15.38 -2.82 0.48
CA ALA A 85 -13.96 -3.09 0.43
C ALA A 85 -13.65 -4.18 1.48
N VAL A 86 -12.65 -5.02 1.23
CA VAL A 86 -12.23 -6.09 2.16
C VAL A 86 -13.42 -6.94 2.67
N ALA A 87 -14.38 -7.25 1.79
CA ALA A 87 -15.63 -7.97 2.10
C ALA A 87 -16.50 -7.33 3.20
N ARG A 88 -16.47 -6.00 3.34
CA ARG A 88 -17.25 -5.22 4.31
C ARG A 88 -17.84 -3.98 3.64
N LYS A 89 -18.99 -3.51 4.15
CA LYS A 89 -19.56 -2.22 3.73
C LYS A 89 -18.62 -1.08 4.12
N THR A 90 -18.52 -0.10 3.25
CA THR A 90 -17.63 1.04 3.43
C THR A 90 -18.40 2.34 3.64
N LYS A 91 -17.84 3.23 4.46
CA LYS A 91 -18.19 4.67 4.46
C LYS A 91 -16.96 5.46 4.02
N THR A 92 -17.10 6.31 3.01
CA THR A 92 -16.01 7.19 2.54
C THR A 92 -16.28 8.62 2.93
N TYR A 93 -15.25 9.27 3.49
CA TYR A 93 -15.28 10.64 3.93
C TYR A 93 -14.19 11.44 3.23
N ILE A 94 -14.50 12.71 2.92
CA ILE A 94 -13.62 13.58 2.14
C ILE A 94 -13.65 15.02 2.65
N ASN A 95 -12.53 15.70 2.49
CA ASN A 95 -12.41 17.16 2.54
C ASN A 95 -11.44 17.66 1.46
N ASP A 96 -11.05 18.92 1.52
CA ASP A 96 -10.20 19.54 0.51
C ASP A 96 -8.77 18.99 0.49
N ARG A 97 -8.33 18.20 1.48
CA ARG A 97 -6.92 17.77 1.60
C ARG A 97 -6.73 16.26 1.70
N ALA A 98 -7.77 15.52 2.06
CA ALA A 98 -7.69 14.08 2.26
C ALA A 98 -9.05 13.41 2.04
N TYR A 99 -8.98 12.09 1.82
CA TYR A 99 -10.13 11.20 1.95
C TYR A 99 -9.72 9.97 2.76
N ILE A 100 -10.71 9.36 3.41
CA ILE A 100 -10.60 8.06 4.08
C ILE A 100 -11.79 7.19 3.71
N THR A 101 -11.56 5.91 3.53
CA THR A 101 -12.63 4.91 3.47
C THR A 101 -12.50 3.97 4.64
N VAL A 102 -13.59 3.86 5.39
CA VAL A 102 -13.65 3.13 6.66
C VAL A 102 -14.54 1.90 6.51
N VAL A 103 -14.12 0.81 7.14
CA VAL A 103 -14.92 -0.39 7.36
C VAL A 103 -15.01 -0.70 8.85
N GLU A 104 -16.13 -1.25 9.28
CA GLU A 104 -16.30 -1.78 10.62
C GLU A 104 -15.82 -3.24 10.69
N LYS A 105 -14.98 -3.54 11.69
CA LYS A 105 -14.51 -4.89 12.01
C LYS A 105 -14.84 -5.20 13.48
N GLU A 106 -14.74 -6.48 13.85
CA GLU A 106 -14.92 -6.93 15.24
C GLU A 106 -13.97 -6.19 16.21
N THR A 107 -12.78 -5.83 15.73
CA THR A 107 -11.77 -5.08 16.49
C THR A 107 -11.92 -3.56 16.36
N GLY A 108 -13.07 -3.06 15.89
CA GLY A 108 -13.37 -1.64 15.72
C GLY A 108 -13.26 -1.12 14.27
N ASN A 109 -13.33 0.19 14.12
CA ASN A 109 -13.33 0.85 12.82
C ASN A 109 -11.92 0.95 12.22
N HIS A 110 -11.80 0.64 10.93
CA HIS A 110 -10.53 0.62 10.20
C HIS A 110 -10.59 1.47 8.94
N VAL A 111 -9.66 2.42 8.80
CA VAL A 111 -9.36 3.04 7.51
C VAL A 111 -8.60 2.02 6.67
N VAL A 112 -9.19 1.63 5.54
CA VAL A 112 -8.65 0.64 4.60
C VAL A 112 -8.19 1.25 3.28
N GLU A 113 -8.60 2.47 2.98
CA GLU A 113 -8.15 3.22 1.82
C GLU A 113 -8.11 4.70 2.23
N TYR A 114 -7.13 5.44 1.73
CA TYR A 114 -6.97 6.86 2.03
C TYR A 114 -6.19 7.56 0.92
N GLY A 115 -6.22 8.89 0.92
CA GLY A 115 -5.36 9.74 0.10
C GLY A 115 -5.20 11.13 0.73
N GLY A 116 -4.15 11.84 0.34
CA GLY A 116 -3.67 13.06 1.02
C GLY A 116 -2.43 12.82 1.88
N SER A 117 -1.94 13.87 2.56
CA SER A 117 -0.78 13.75 3.45
C SER A 117 -1.12 12.95 4.71
N SER A 118 -0.14 12.30 5.34
CA SER A 118 -0.38 11.53 6.59
C SER A 118 -1.03 12.38 7.69
N LYS A 119 -0.65 13.66 7.79
CA LYS A 119 -1.24 14.60 8.76
C LYS A 119 -2.71 14.88 8.46
N ASP A 120 -3.05 15.14 7.20
CA ASP A 120 -4.42 15.43 6.79
C ASP A 120 -5.31 14.19 6.95
N VAL A 121 -4.79 13.00 6.63
CA VAL A 121 -5.48 11.72 6.84
C VAL A 121 -5.75 11.48 8.33
N ILE A 122 -4.77 11.66 9.22
CA ILE A 122 -4.96 11.52 10.68
C ILE A 122 -6.01 12.52 11.18
N SER A 123 -5.95 13.77 10.74
CA SER A 123 -6.91 14.81 11.12
C SER A 123 -8.33 14.52 10.61
N LEU A 124 -8.48 13.93 9.43
CA LEU A 124 -9.78 13.50 8.90
C LEU A 124 -10.32 12.30 9.67
N THR A 125 -9.46 11.33 10.03
CA THR A 125 -9.83 10.19 10.88
C THR A 125 -10.30 10.65 12.26
N ARG A 126 -9.68 11.68 12.84
CA ARG A 126 -10.15 12.30 14.10
C ARG A 126 -11.56 12.88 13.97
N SER A 127 -11.87 13.54 12.86
CA SER A 127 -13.23 14.02 12.59
C SER A 127 -14.24 12.87 12.48
N PHE A 128 -13.84 11.75 11.89
CA PHE A 128 -14.67 10.55 11.83
C PHE A 128 -14.94 9.97 13.21
N ILE A 129 -13.92 9.85 14.04
CA ILE A 129 -14.03 9.39 15.44
C ILE A 129 -15.02 10.27 16.21
N GLU A 130 -14.88 11.59 16.12
CA GLU A 130 -15.78 12.55 16.78
C GLU A 130 -17.22 12.45 16.27
N LYS A 131 -17.40 12.38 14.94
CA LYS A 131 -18.73 12.27 14.31
C LYS A 131 -19.48 11.00 14.73
N GLU A 132 -18.80 9.86 14.78
CA GLU A 132 -19.43 8.57 15.09
C GLU A 132 -19.40 8.23 16.60
N GLY A 133 -18.87 9.13 17.45
CA GLY A 133 -18.79 8.90 18.90
C GLY A 133 -17.89 7.74 19.30
N LEU A 134 -16.81 7.50 18.56
CA LEU A 134 -15.86 6.41 18.79
C LEU A 134 -14.73 6.86 19.73
N GLU A 135 -14.07 5.92 20.41
CA GLU A 135 -12.85 6.23 21.18
C GLU A 135 -11.61 6.30 20.28
N GLU A 136 -11.53 5.41 19.29
CA GLU A 136 -10.41 5.29 18.37
C GLU A 136 -10.79 4.69 17.01
N CYS A 137 -9.90 4.85 16.03
CA CYS A 137 -9.97 4.22 14.72
C CYS A 137 -8.56 3.80 14.28
N THR A 138 -8.45 2.60 13.70
CA THR A 138 -7.17 2.08 13.20
C THR A 138 -6.95 2.47 11.74
N ILE A 139 -5.76 2.93 11.39
CA ILE A 139 -5.29 3.06 10.00
C ILE A 139 -4.29 1.93 9.75
N ILE A 140 -4.52 1.16 8.68
CA ILE A 140 -3.48 0.30 8.11
C ILE A 140 -2.81 1.10 6.99
N ALA A 141 -1.49 1.25 7.05
CA ALA A 141 -0.75 2.10 6.15
C ALA A 141 0.58 1.48 5.72
N ASP A 142 1.13 1.93 4.61
CA ASP A 142 2.46 1.55 4.18
C ASP A 142 3.55 2.20 5.06
N ARG A 143 4.80 1.75 4.90
CA ARG A 143 5.92 2.23 5.74
C ARG A 143 6.28 3.70 5.57
N LEU A 144 5.89 4.33 4.45
CA LEU A 144 6.17 5.75 4.18
C LEU A 144 5.18 6.67 4.90
N PHE A 145 4.05 6.13 5.37
CA PHE A 145 3.12 6.87 6.19
C PHE A 145 3.77 7.33 7.51
N ARG A 146 3.67 8.62 7.80
CA ARG A 146 4.26 9.27 8.98
C ARG A 146 3.24 9.40 10.10
N SER A 147 3.51 8.80 11.25
CA SER A 147 2.76 8.96 12.49
C SER A 147 3.73 9.01 13.68
N GLU A 148 3.28 9.60 14.79
CA GLU A 148 4.06 9.66 16.03
C GLU A 148 4.22 8.25 16.64
N GLU A 149 3.14 7.47 16.64
CA GLU A 149 3.13 6.09 17.10
C GLU A 149 2.62 5.17 15.99
N SER A 150 3.22 3.98 15.89
CA SER A 150 2.75 2.92 15.02
C SER A 150 3.26 1.57 15.51
N LEU A 151 2.44 0.53 15.34
CA LEU A 151 2.83 -0.85 15.55
C LEU A 151 3.13 -1.51 14.21
N PRO A 152 4.11 -2.41 14.12
CA PRO A 152 4.32 -3.20 12.91
C PRO A 152 3.07 -4.04 12.62
N CYS A 153 2.71 -4.13 11.35
CA CYS A 153 1.62 -4.96 10.85
C CYS A 153 2.13 -5.82 9.70
N GLU A 154 1.65 -7.05 9.62
CA GLU A 154 2.00 -7.94 8.54
C GLU A 154 1.31 -7.53 7.25
N PHE A 155 2.02 -7.63 6.13
CA PHE A 155 1.39 -7.53 4.82
C PHE A 155 0.39 -8.70 4.64
N PRO A 156 -0.85 -8.44 4.20
CA PRO A 156 -1.90 -9.47 4.12
C PRO A 156 -1.73 -10.46 2.95
N GLY A 157 -0.58 -10.42 2.26
CA GLY A 157 -0.28 -11.29 1.13
C GLY A 157 1.19 -11.70 1.08
N THR A 158 1.60 -12.22 -0.07
CA THR A 158 2.99 -12.48 -0.42
C THR A 158 3.37 -11.71 -1.68
N ALA A 159 4.66 -11.49 -1.89
CA ALA A 159 5.17 -10.85 -3.09
C ALA A 159 6.39 -11.59 -3.63
N LYS A 160 6.58 -11.52 -4.94
CA LYS A 160 7.65 -12.23 -5.65
C LYS A 160 8.09 -11.46 -6.88
N VAL A 161 9.37 -11.09 -6.96
CA VAL A 161 10.00 -10.73 -8.23
C VAL A 161 10.10 -12.00 -9.07
N ILE A 162 9.55 -11.94 -10.28
CA ILE A 162 9.49 -13.07 -11.23
C ILE A 162 10.49 -12.93 -12.37
N SER A 163 10.98 -11.73 -12.64
CA SER A 163 12.04 -11.48 -13.63
C SER A 163 12.98 -10.38 -13.14
N LYS A 164 14.25 -10.74 -12.90
CA LYS A 164 15.28 -9.76 -12.51
C LYS A 164 15.42 -8.66 -13.56
N ARG A 165 15.50 -9.06 -14.84
CA ARG A 165 15.70 -8.13 -15.95
C ARG A 165 14.58 -7.08 -15.98
N HIS A 166 13.32 -7.52 -16.00
CA HIS A 166 12.20 -6.58 -16.03
C HIS A 166 12.10 -5.75 -14.77
N PHE A 167 12.44 -6.32 -13.61
CA PHE A 167 12.41 -5.58 -12.35
C PHE A 167 13.41 -4.43 -12.33
N PHE A 168 14.68 -4.68 -12.68
CA PHE A 168 15.70 -3.66 -12.68
C PHE A 168 15.48 -2.60 -13.75
N ASP A 169 15.04 -3.00 -14.93
CA ASP A 169 14.66 -2.08 -16.02
C ASP A 169 13.52 -1.13 -15.58
N GLN A 170 12.47 -1.66 -14.93
CA GLN A 170 11.32 -0.87 -14.50
C GLN A 170 11.60 -0.01 -13.26
N MET A 171 12.55 -0.41 -12.41
CA MET A 171 12.88 0.26 -11.15
C MET A 171 14.17 1.10 -11.22
N GLU A 172 14.81 1.18 -12.38
CA GLU A 172 16.08 1.90 -12.58
C GLU A 172 15.99 3.34 -12.07
N SER A 173 15.01 4.11 -12.54
CA SER A 173 14.85 5.51 -12.13
C SER A 173 14.69 5.66 -10.62
N TYR A 174 13.90 4.78 -9.99
CA TYR A 174 13.75 4.77 -8.54
C TYR A 174 15.09 4.55 -7.82
N PHE A 175 15.87 3.56 -8.23
CA PHE A 175 17.14 3.26 -7.58
C PHE A 175 18.17 4.37 -7.80
N THR A 176 18.27 4.91 -9.02
CA THR A 176 19.19 6.02 -9.32
C THR A 176 18.84 7.33 -8.61
N GLU A 177 17.58 7.53 -8.22
CA GLU A 177 17.15 8.68 -7.42
C GLU A 177 17.46 8.50 -5.93
N VAL A 178 17.30 7.27 -5.42
CA VAL A 178 17.41 7.00 -3.98
C VAL A 178 18.83 6.63 -3.54
N MET A 179 19.58 5.93 -4.40
CA MET A 179 20.95 5.46 -4.16
C MET A 179 21.97 6.34 -4.88
N LEU A 180 23.17 6.47 -4.30
CA LEU A 180 24.32 7.01 -5.02
C LEU A 180 24.76 6.01 -6.09
N SER A 181 25.37 6.48 -7.19
CA SER A 181 25.81 5.61 -8.29
C SER A 181 26.66 4.43 -7.83
N GLU A 182 27.63 4.68 -6.95
CA GLU A 182 28.50 3.62 -6.39
C GLU A 182 27.73 2.56 -5.59
N ASP A 183 26.71 2.97 -4.83
CA ASP A 183 25.87 2.05 -4.07
C ASP A 183 24.93 1.27 -4.99
N TYR A 184 24.46 1.89 -6.07
CA TYR A 184 23.64 1.23 -7.09
C TYR A 184 24.43 0.17 -7.85
N ASP A 185 25.65 0.48 -8.29
CA ASP A 185 26.53 -0.48 -8.97
C ASP A 185 26.82 -1.68 -8.06
N ARG A 186 27.16 -1.43 -6.78
CA ARG A 186 27.34 -2.49 -5.78
C ARG A 186 26.08 -3.33 -5.55
N PHE A 187 24.91 -2.70 -5.61
CA PHE A 187 23.63 -3.40 -5.48
C PHE A 187 23.39 -4.30 -6.69
N LEU A 188 23.62 -3.81 -7.92
CA LEU A 188 23.48 -4.61 -9.14
C LEU A 188 24.44 -5.82 -9.14
N GLU A 189 25.73 -5.61 -8.84
CA GLU A 189 26.70 -6.70 -8.72
C GLU A 189 26.29 -7.75 -7.68
N SER A 190 25.73 -7.30 -6.55
CA SER A 190 25.20 -8.19 -5.52
C SER A 190 23.99 -8.95 -6.03
N ALA A 191 23.03 -8.26 -6.65
CA ALA A 191 21.78 -8.84 -7.13
C ALA A 191 21.96 -9.87 -8.26
N GLU A 192 22.98 -9.71 -9.11
CA GLU A 192 23.32 -10.68 -10.15
C GLU A 192 23.69 -12.04 -9.56
N ARG A 193 24.42 -12.05 -8.44
CA ARG A 193 24.93 -13.27 -7.78
C ARG A 193 23.88 -14.01 -6.96
N LEU A 194 22.81 -13.34 -6.54
CA LEU A 194 21.73 -13.95 -5.74
C LEU A 194 20.86 -14.87 -6.60
N SER A 195 20.36 -15.97 -6.05
CA SER A 195 19.19 -16.65 -6.64
C SER A 195 17.96 -15.73 -6.62
N LEU A 196 16.91 -16.07 -7.39
CA LEU A 196 15.67 -15.27 -7.38
C LEU A 196 15.00 -15.27 -5.99
N ALA A 197 15.09 -16.37 -5.24
CA ALA A 197 14.55 -16.46 -3.90
C ALA A 197 15.31 -15.56 -2.90
N GLU A 198 16.63 -15.54 -2.97
CA GLU A 198 17.46 -14.64 -2.16
C GLU A 198 17.23 -13.17 -2.54
N LEU A 199 17.09 -12.88 -3.84
CA LEU A 199 16.77 -11.55 -4.32
C LEU A 199 15.42 -11.06 -3.76
N ASN A 200 14.41 -11.93 -3.70
CA ASN A 200 13.12 -11.58 -3.10
C ASN A 200 13.26 -11.22 -1.61
N GLN A 201 14.09 -11.93 -0.86
CA GLN A 201 14.36 -11.59 0.54
C GLN A 201 15.05 -10.22 0.66
N GLU A 202 16.06 -9.97 -0.18
CA GLU A 202 16.79 -8.70 -0.19
C GLU A 202 15.86 -7.53 -0.53
N ILE A 203 15.12 -7.63 -1.63
CA ILE A 203 14.31 -6.51 -2.15
C ILE A 203 13.07 -6.25 -1.30
N LEU A 204 12.41 -7.29 -0.78
CA LEU A 204 11.08 -7.15 -0.17
C LEU A 204 11.08 -7.28 1.35
N CYS A 205 12.09 -7.93 1.95
CA CYS A 205 12.08 -8.23 3.38
C CYS A 205 13.13 -7.48 4.19
N CYS A 206 14.40 -7.59 3.81
CA CYS A 206 15.50 -7.04 4.59
C CYS A 206 16.68 -6.73 3.67
N SER A 207 17.16 -5.50 3.70
CA SER A 207 18.34 -5.09 2.95
C SER A 207 19.13 -4.05 3.73
N LYS A 208 20.43 -3.99 3.44
CA LYS A 208 21.33 -2.92 3.88
C LYS A 208 21.38 -1.75 2.90
N PHE A 209 20.87 -1.91 1.68
CA PHE A 209 20.92 -0.87 0.66
C PHE A 209 19.81 0.16 0.87
N LYS A 210 20.15 1.44 0.69
CA LYS A 210 19.21 2.55 0.88
C LYS A 210 18.04 2.45 -0.11
N GLY A 211 16.82 2.66 0.37
CA GLY A 211 15.62 2.49 -0.45
C GLY A 211 15.07 1.07 -0.46
N LEU A 212 15.81 0.10 0.09
CA LEU A 212 15.31 -1.25 0.33
C LEU A 212 14.97 -1.46 1.83
N PRO A 213 14.05 -2.38 2.16
CA PRO A 213 13.20 -3.09 1.21
C PRO A 213 12.25 -2.12 0.49
N ILE A 214 11.78 -2.46 -0.72
CA ILE A 214 10.78 -1.64 -1.39
C ILE A 214 9.47 -1.66 -0.61
N THR A 215 8.74 -0.57 -0.69
CA THR A 215 7.40 -0.48 -0.10
C THR A 215 6.39 -1.05 -1.08
N LEU A 216 5.49 -1.92 -0.61
CA LEU A 216 4.37 -2.40 -1.42
C LEU A 216 3.10 -1.58 -1.15
N PRO A 217 2.22 -1.46 -2.16
CA PRO A 217 0.93 -0.81 -1.96
C PRO A 217 0.05 -1.65 -1.01
N ASP A 218 -0.68 -0.98 -0.12
CA ASP A 218 -1.80 -1.60 0.59
C ASP A 218 -2.91 -1.94 -0.42
N TYR A 219 -3.56 -3.11 -0.24
CA TYR A 219 -4.61 -3.56 -1.14
C TYR A 219 -5.81 -2.61 -1.13
N GLY A 220 -6.23 -2.13 0.03
CA GLY A 220 -7.41 -1.27 0.17
C GLY A 220 -8.61 -1.74 -0.67
N PHE A 221 -8.97 -0.95 -1.67
CA PHE A 221 -10.03 -1.26 -2.64
C PHE A 221 -9.76 -2.42 -3.60
N ASP A 222 -8.50 -2.82 -3.79
CA ASP A 222 -8.12 -3.93 -4.67
C ASP A 222 -8.20 -5.31 -3.99
N TYR A 223 -8.65 -5.37 -2.73
CA TYR A 223 -9.06 -6.62 -2.10
C TYR A 223 -10.52 -6.93 -2.46
N VAL A 224 -10.71 -7.54 -3.63
CA VAL A 224 -12.00 -8.04 -4.12
C VAL A 224 -12.06 -9.56 -3.97
#